data_AF-A0A7S2NDG0-F1
#
_entry.id   AF-A0A7S2NDG0-F1
#
_cell.length_a   1.000
_cell.length_b   1.000
_cell.length_c   1.000
_cell.angle_alpha   90.00
_cell.angle_beta   90.00
_cell.angle_gamma   90.00
#
_symmetry.space_group_name_H-M   'P 1'
#
loop_
_entity.id
_entity.type
_entity.pdbx_description
1 polymer ?
#
loop_
_entity_poly.entity_id
_entity_poly.type
_entity_poly.pdbx_seq_one_letter_code
_entity_poly.pdbx_strand_id
1 'polypeptide(L)'
;DTQPDTVLWCYLGTEKAYRMWRVALSIFKIIAAIGLWAVCLYLPWGYYVALHMETYGQLPSFLAEMLFTMGVVGGNQAIYFLCNKAARSVAYIHTGEQEGLYMLLYMMAILVNMSVDLFVIRWTSVKAFDQFDMMIPNESLRHFMSYRLWKYNFPSC
;
A
#
# COMPACT_ATOMS: atom_id res chain seq x y z
N ASP A 1 -34.21 -12.90 12.45
CA ASP A 1 -34.69 -11.99 13.50
C ASP A 1 -34.16 -10.58 13.28
N THR A 2 -35.03 -9.64 12.92
CA THR A 2 -34.67 -8.22 12.76
C THR A 2 -34.90 -7.49 14.09
N GLN A 3 -33.85 -7.37 14.90
CA GLN A 3 -33.92 -6.54 16.11
C GLN A 3 -34.09 -5.07 15.71
N PRO A 4 -35.07 -4.35 16.29
CA PRO A 4 -35.40 -2.98 15.91
C PRO A 4 -34.25 -1.99 16.09
N ASP A 5 -33.32 -2.27 17.01
CA ASP A 5 -32.16 -1.43 17.30
C ASP A 5 -31.10 -1.43 16.18
N THR A 6 -31.16 -2.41 15.27
CA THR A 6 -30.23 -2.53 14.12
C THR A 6 -30.70 -1.74 12.90
N VAL A 7 -31.89 -1.14 12.96
CA VAL A 7 -32.52 -0.44 11.84
C VAL A 7 -32.15 1.04 11.87
N LEU A 8 -31.49 1.49 10.81
CA LEU A 8 -31.14 2.87 10.53
C LEU A 8 -32.29 3.55 9.78
N TRP A 9 -33.19 4.15 10.56
CA TRP A 9 -34.38 4.83 10.05
C TRP A 9 -34.07 5.97 9.06
N CYS A 10 -32.90 6.61 9.18
CA CYS A 10 -32.46 7.69 8.29
C CYS A 10 -32.27 7.29 6.82
N TYR A 11 -32.15 5.99 6.53
CA TYR A 11 -31.87 5.48 5.18
C TYR A 11 -33.06 4.72 4.56
N LEU A 12 -34.21 4.75 5.24
CA LEU A 12 -35.46 4.18 4.74
C LEU A 12 -35.89 4.86 3.43
N GLY A 13 -36.31 4.08 2.43
CA GLY A 13 -36.78 4.61 1.14
C GLY A 13 -35.69 4.96 0.12
N THR A 14 -34.41 4.75 0.43
CA THR A 14 -33.34 4.95 -0.56
C THR A 14 -33.35 3.87 -1.66
N GLU A 15 -33.30 4.30 -2.91
CA GLU A 15 -33.36 3.43 -4.08
C GLU A 15 -32.12 2.53 -4.23
N LYS A 16 -32.32 1.27 -4.66
CA LYS A 16 -31.23 0.29 -4.84
C LYS A 16 -30.18 0.76 -5.86
N ALA A 17 -30.60 1.35 -6.98
CA ALA A 17 -29.71 1.86 -8.02
C ALA A 17 -28.77 2.95 -7.48
N TYR A 18 -29.32 3.88 -6.69
CA TYR A 18 -28.56 4.95 -6.06
C TYR A 18 -27.54 4.41 -5.05
N ARG A 19 -27.87 3.33 -4.32
CA ARG A 19 -26.93 2.66 -3.41
C ARG A 19 -25.76 2.01 -4.16
N MET A 20 -26.02 1.30 -5.26
CA MET A 20 -24.97 0.68 -6.07
C MET A 20 -24.00 1.73 -6.64
N TRP A 21 -24.52 2.87 -7.11
CA TRP A 21 -23.68 3.98 -7.56
C TRP A 21 -22.76 4.50 -6.46
N ARG A 22 -23.27 4.66 -5.22
CA ARG A 22 -22.45 5.09 -4.08
C ARG A 22 -21.38 4.07 -3.67
N VAL A 23 -21.65 2.78 -3.83
CA VAL A 23 -20.65 1.71 -3.61
C VAL A 23 -19.55 1.83 -4.66
N ALA A 24 -19.92 1.94 -5.95
CA ALA A 24 -18.94 2.09 -7.03
C ALA A 24 -18.06 3.35 -6.85
N LEU A 25 -18.67 4.48 -6.49
CA LEU A 25 -17.96 5.72 -6.18
C LEU A 25 -17.01 5.56 -4.97
N SER A 26 -17.42 4.81 -3.96
CA SER A 26 -16.61 4.51 -2.78
C SER A 26 -15.39 3.67 -3.12
N ILE A 27 -15.57 2.62 -3.92
CA ILE A 27 -14.47 1.77 -4.41
C ILE A 27 -13.48 2.62 -5.21
N PHE A 28 -13.98 3.44 -6.14
CA PHE A 28 -13.13 4.32 -6.94
C PHE A 28 -12.31 5.28 -6.07
N LYS A 29 -12.92 5.89 -5.04
CA LYS A 29 -12.22 6.78 -4.10
C LYS A 29 -11.10 6.07 -3.33
N ILE A 30 -11.33 4.83 -2.91
CA ILE A 30 -10.31 4.02 -2.20
C ILE A 30 -9.15 3.69 -3.14
N ILE A 31 -9.44 3.22 -4.36
CA ILE A 31 -8.40 2.89 -5.35
C ILE A 31 -7.60 4.14 -5.73
N ALA A 32 -8.27 5.26 -5.96
CA ALA A 32 -7.61 6.52 -6.28
C ALA A 32 -6.72 7.01 -5.12
N ALA A 33 -7.17 6.85 -3.88
CA ALA A 33 -6.38 7.19 -2.69
C ALA A 33 -5.11 6.33 -2.59
N ILE A 34 -5.22 5.02 -2.80
CA ILE A 34 -4.07 4.10 -2.82
C ILE A 34 -3.11 4.46 -3.96
N GLY A 35 -3.63 4.71 -5.17
CA GLY A 35 -2.80 5.07 -6.32
C GLY A 35 -2.08 6.41 -6.15
N LEU A 36 -2.78 7.44 -5.67
CA LEU A 36 -2.18 8.74 -5.38
C LEU A 36 -1.13 8.62 -4.28
N TRP A 37 -1.43 7.86 -3.22
CA TRP A 37 -0.48 7.60 -2.15
C TRP A 37 0.79 6.91 -2.69
N ALA A 38 0.62 5.93 -3.57
CA ALA A 38 1.74 5.21 -4.17
C ALA A 38 2.63 6.14 -5.00
N VAL A 39 2.03 7.00 -5.82
CA VAL A 39 2.77 7.98 -6.64
C VAL A 39 3.43 9.06 -5.77
N CYS A 40 2.73 9.60 -4.77
CA CYS A 40 3.22 10.74 -3.99
C CYS A 40 4.28 10.38 -2.96
N LEU A 41 4.30 9.16 -2.42
CA LEU A 41 5.32 8.77 -1.44
C LEU A 41 6.42 7.89 -2.02
N TYR A 42 6.09 6.90 -2.88
CA TYR A 42 7.12 5.96 -3.34
C TYR A 42 8.03 6.52 -4.42
N LEU A 43 7.52 7.32 -5.36
CA LEU A 43 8.37 7.91 -6.41
C LEU A 43 9.40 8.89 -5.81
N PRO A 44 9.03 9.85 -4.94
CA PRO A 44 10.01 10.74 -4.33
C PRO A 44 11.02 10.00 -3.46
N TRP A 45 10.58 8.96 -2.75
CA TRP A 45 11.50 8.13 -1.96
C TRP A 45 12.54 7.43 -2.85
N GLY A 46 12.10 6.78 -3.93
CA GLY A 46 13.01 6.13 -4.87
C GLY A 46 14.02 7.11 -5.49
N TYR A 47 13.56 8.30 -5.89
CA TYR A 47 14.43 9.36 -6.41
C TYR A 47 15.42 9.85 -5.35
N TYR A 48 14.96 10.06 -4.12
CA TYR A 48 15.82 10.47 -3.00
C TYR A 48 16.93 9.45 -2.73
N VAL A 49 16.61 8.16 -2.66
CA VAL A 49 17.62 7.11 -2.44
C VAL A 49 18.64 7.05 -3.58
N ALA A 50 18.19 7.15 -4.84
CA ALA A 50 19.09 7.14 -6.00
C ALA A 50 20.06 8.33 -5.97
N LEU A 51 19.55 9.55 -5.75
CA LEU A 51 20.36 10.77 -5.66
C LEU A 51 21.36 10.72 -4.49
N HIS A 52 20.91 10.24 -3.32
CA HIS A 52 21.76 10.19 -2.12
C HIS A 52 22.95 9.25 -2.30
N MET A 53 22.71 8.12 -2.98
CA MET A 53 23.75 7.15 -3.28
C MET A 53 24.73 7.64 -4.35
N GLU A 54 24.25 8.34 -5.38
CA GLU A 54 25.12 8.95 -6.39
C GLU A 54 26.04 10.02 -5.78
N THR A 55 25.51 10.82 -4.85
CA THR A 55 26.22 11.98 -4.29
C THR A 55 27.18 11.59 -3.17
N TYR A 56 26.77 10.67 -2.28
CA TYR A 56 27.51 10.36 -1.05
C TYR A 56 28.06 8.93 -1.00
N GLY A 57 27.65 8.04 -1.91
CA GLY A 57 28.05 6.63 -1.90
C GLY A 57 27.57 5.86 -0.66
N GLN A 58 26.58 6.40 0.06
CA GLN A 58 26.08 5.86 1.32
C GLN A 58 24.56 5.71 1.31
N LEU A 59 24.10 4.71 2.07
CA LEU A 59 22.67 4.50 2.33
C LEU A 59 22.04 5.73 2.99
N PRO A 60 20.75 5.99 2.75
CA PRO A 60 20.04 7.09 3.39
C PRO A 60 20.10 6.95 4.92
N SER A 61 20.17 8.10 5.61
CA SER A 61 20.22 8.11 7.08
C SER A 61 19.05 7.35 7.72
N PHE A 62 19.29 6.75 8.89
CA PHE A 62 18.26 6.05 9.67
C PHE A 62 16.98 6.87 9.86
N LEU A 63 17.12 8.19 10.08
CA LEU A 63 15.97 9.09 10.24
C LEU A 63 15.09 9.14 8.99
N ALA A 64 15.69 9.14 7.80
CA ALA A 64 14.95 9.17 6.54
C ALA A 64 14.16 7.86 6.33
N GLU A 65 14.78 6.71 6.61
CA GLU A 65 14.11 5.40 6.56
C GLU A 65 12.98 5.29 7.60
N MET A 66 13.19 5.83 8.80
CA MET A 66 12.17 5.85 9.85
C MET A 66 10.97 6.72 9.46
N LEU A 67 11.19 7.90 8.88
CA LEU A 67 10.10 8.77 8.43
C LEU A 67 9.28 8.14 7.30
N PHE A 68 9.95 7.46 6.37
CA PHE A 68 9.29 6.72 5.30
C PHE A 68 8.42 5.58 5.85
N THR A 69 8.97 4.76 6.75
CA THR A 69 8.23 3.65 7.37
C THR A 69 7.05 4.14 8.21
N MET A 70 7.20 5.21 8.98
CA MET A 70 6.07 5.83 9.69
C MET A 70 5.00 6.36 8.73
N GLY A 71 5.40 6.92 7.58
CA GLY A 71 4.49 7.34 6.52
C GLY A 71 3.67 6.17 5.97
N VAL A 72 4.30 5.00 5.79
CA VAL A 72 3.61 3.76 5.36
C VAL A 72 2.63 3.26 6.41
N VAL A 73 3.02 3.25 7.69
CA VAL A 73 2.12 2.87 8.79
C VAL A 73 0.93 3.84 8.88
N GLY A 74 1.18 5.15 8.77
CA GLY A 74 0.14 6.17 8.76
C GLY A 74 -0.80 6.06 7.55
N GLY A 75 -0.25 5.75 6.37
CA GLY A 75 -1.01 5.50 5.14
C GLY A 75 -1.95 4.31 5.28
N ASN A 76 -1.45 3.20 5.82
CA ASN A 76 -2.26 2.04 6.15
C ASN A 76 -3.40 2.41 7.10
N GLN A 77 -3.12 3.15 8.18
CA GLN A 77 -4.14 3.62 9.12
C GLN A 77 -5.20 4.52 8.45
N ALA A 78 -4.80 5.38 7.51
CA ALA A 78 -5.70 6.27 6.78
C ALA A 78 -6.73 5.51 5.93
N ILE A 79 -6.35 4.35 5.36
CA ILE A 79 -7.25 3.49 4.58
C ILE A 79 -8.41 2.99 5.45
N TYR A 80 -8.17 2.62 6.71
CA TYR A 80 -9.26 2.21 7.63
C TYR A 80 -10.29 3.31 7.82
N PHE A 81 -9.83 4.54 8.06
CA PHE A 81 -10.72 5.69 8.23
C PHE A 81 -11.51 5.97 6.95
N LEU A 82 -10.87 5.83 5.78
CA LEU A 82 -11.53 6.01 4.49
C LEU A 82 -12.58 4.93 4.24
N CYS A 83 -12.28 3.66 4.52
CA CYS A 83 -13.22 2.55 4.41
C CYS A 83 -14.43 2.71 5.35
N ASN A 84 -14.21 3.15 6.59
CA ASN A 84 -15.30 3.43 7.54
C ASN A 84 -16.20 4.57 7.02
N LYS A 85 -15.60 5.66 6.55
CA LYS A 85 -16.34 6.79 5.97
C LYS A 85 -17.09 6.39 4.69
N ALA A 86 -16.48 5.54 3.87
CA ALA A 86 -17.07 5.01 2.64
C ALA A 86 -18.27 4.11 2.94
N ALA A 87 -18.14 3.16 3.87
CA ALA A 87 -19.22 2.26 4.27
C ALA A 87 -20.43 3.02 4.82
N ARG A 88 -20.21 4.04 5.68
CA ARG A 88 -21.28 4.91 6.19
C ARG A 88 -21.93 5.78 5.10
N SER A 89 -21.22 6.06 4.01
CA SER A 89 -21.79 6.81 2.89
C SER A 89 -22.82 6.00 2.09
N VAL A 90 -22.75 4.67 2.19
CA VAL A 90 -23.70 3.74 1.58
C VAL A 90 -24.87 3.57 2.53
N ALA A 91 -26.01 4.11 2.12
CA ALA A 91 -27.24 4.22 2.89
C ALA A 91 -27.97 2.87 3.06
N TYR A 92 -27.35 1.90 3.74
CA TYR A 92 -28.03 0.67 4.15
C TYR A 92 -28.97 0.91 5.32
N ILE A 93 -30.03 0.12 5.37
CA ILE A 93 -31.07 0.18 6.41
C ILE A 93 -30.64 -0.59 7.65
N HIS A 94 -29.79 -1.61 7.52
CA HIS A 94 -29.34 -2.42 8.65
C HIS A 94 -27.87 -2.16 8.96
N THR A 95 -27.54 -2.03 10.25
CA THR A 95 -26.17 -1.85 10.72
C THR A 95 -25.26 -3.03 10.33
N GLY A 96 -25.77 -4.27 10.42
CA GLY A 96 -25.01 -5.47 10.04
C GLY A 96 -24.58 -5.48 8.57
N GLU A 97 -25.43 -5.00 7.67
CA GLU A 97 -25.10 -4.88 6.24
C GLU A 97 -24.03 -3.80 5.99
N GLN A 98 -24.04 -2.71 6.78
CA GLN A 98 -22.99 -1.68 6.72
C GLN A 98 -21.65 -2.21 7.21
N GLU A 99 -21.65 -2.96 8.31
CA GLU A 99 -20.45 -3.58 8.87
C GLU A 99 -19.89 -4.65 7.92
N GLY A 100 -20.77 -5.45 7.30
CA GLY A 100 -20.38 -6.40 6.25
C GLY A 100 -19.74 -5.72 5.04
N LEU A 101 -20.34 -4.63 4.53
CA LEU A 101 -19.73 -3.86 3.44
C LEU A 101 -18.38 -3.25 3.86
N TYR A 102 -18.29 -2.70 5.08
CA TYR A 102 -17.04 -2.17 5.60
C TYR A 102 -15.94 -3.23 5.58
N MET A 103 -16.21 -4.43 6.08
CA MET A 103 -15.26 -5.54 6.10
C MET A 103 -14.81 -5.94 4.69
N LEU A 104 -15.74 -6.04 3.74
CA LEU A 104 -15.44 -6.38 2.35
C LEU A 104 -14.60 -5.30 1.65
N LEU A 105 -14.99 -4.03 1.77
CA LEU A 105 -14.25 -2.91 1.19
C LEU A 105 -12.84 -2.84 1.76
N TYR A 106 -12.70 -3.03 3.07
CA TYR A 106 -11.42 -3.02 3.75
C TYR A 106 -10.54 -4.20 3.31
N MET A 107 -11.08 -5.42 3.23
CA MET A 107 -10.34 -6.59 2.73
C MET A 107 -9.77 -6.34 1.33
N MET A 108 -10.60 -5.84 0.40
CA MET A 108 -10.18 -5.51 -0.96
C MET A 108 -9.13 -4.40 -0.97
N ALA A 109 -9.29 -3.37 -0.13
CA ALA A 109 -8.35 -2.27 -0.01
C ALA A 109 -6.96 -2.75 0.42
N ILE A 110 -6.87 -3.63 1.42
CA ILE A 110 -5.59 -4.21 1.85
C ILE A 110 -4.95 -5.05 0.74
N LEU A 111 -5.74 -5.87 0.03
CA LEU A 111 -5.20 -6.70 -1.06
C LEU A 111 -4.58 -5.84 -2.16
N VAL A 112 -5.26 -4.76 -2.54
CA VAL A 112 -4.72 -3.80 -3.52
C VAL A 112 -3.49 -3.10 -2.95
N ASN A 113 -3.53 -2.65 -1.70
CA ASN A 113 -2.40 -1.97 -1.07
C ASN A 113 -1.16 -2.89 -0.99
N MET A 114 -1.33 -4.12 -0.53
CA MET A 114 -0.27 -5.13 -0.48
C MET A 114 0.32 -5.43 -1.87
N SER A 115 -0.52 -5.47 -2.91
CA SER A 115 -0.06 -5.67 -4.28
C SER A 115 0.80 -4.51 -4.78
N VAL A 116 0.42 -3.27 -4.43
CA VAL A 116 1.20 -2.07 -4.73
C VAL A 116 2.52 -2.06 -3.97
N ASP A 117 2.49 -2.39 -2.68
CA ASP A 117 3.69 -2.47 -1.85
C ASP A 117 4.70 -3.47 -2.42
N LEU A 118 4.23 -4.66 -2.82
CA LEU A 118 5.07 -5.68 -3.47
C LEU A 118 5.62 -5.19 -4.81
N PHE A 119 4.82 -4.51 -5.62
CA PHE A 119 5.26 -3.93 -6.88
C PHE A 119 6.37 -2.90 -6.65
N VAL A 120 6.20 -2.02 -5.67
CA VAL A 120 7.18 -0.99 -5.34
C VAL A 120 8.46 -1.63 -4.83
N ILE A 121 8.39 -2.59 -3.90
CA ILE A 121 9.56 -3.31 -3.40
C ILE A 121 10.31 -3.96 -4.56
N ARG A 122 9.59 -4.60 -5.48
CA ARG A 122 10.21 -5.21 -6.66
C ARG A 122 10.91 -4.16 -7.51
N TRP A 123 10.28 -3.02 -7.76
CA TRP A 123 10.82 -1.92 -8.56
C TRP A 123 12.06 -1.28 -7.91
N THR A 124 12.01 -0.96 -6.62
CA THR A 124 13.14 -0.39 -5.87
C THR A 124 14.30 -1.37 -5.78
N SER A 125 14.01 -2.66 -5.61
CA SER A 125 15.06 -3.70 -5.54
C SER A 125 15.85 -3.79 -6.85
N VAL A 126 15.18 -3.77 -8.01
CA VAL A 126 15.87 -3.76 -9.32
C VAL A 126 16.81 -2.56 -9.43
N LYS A 127 16.32 -1.37 -9.07
CA LYS A 127 17.14 -0.15 -9.12
C LYS A 127 18.31 -0.18 -8.15
N ALA A 128 18.12 -0.75 -6.96
CA ALA A 128 19.20 -0.93 -6.00
C ALA A 128 20.29 -1.89 -6.53
N PHE A 129 19.91 -2.99 -7.19
CA PHE A 129 20.87 -3.92 -7.81
C PHE A 129 21.65 -3.29 -8.95
N ASP A 130 20.98 -2.56 -9.86
CA ASP A 130 21.66 -1.86 -10.97
C ASP A 130 22.75 -0.90 -10.44
N GLN A 131 22.46 -0.21 -9.34
CA GLN A 131 23.37 0.75 -8.73
C GLN A 131 24.55 0.07 -8.02
N PHE A 132 24.30 -1.07 -7.37
CA PHE A 132 25.34 -1.88 -6.72
C PHE A 132 26.31 -2.46 -7.75
N ASP A 133 25.78 -2.90 -8.89
CA ASP A 133 26.56 -3.39 -10.01
C ASP A 133 27.50 -2.31 -10.55
N MET A 134 27.04 -1.07 -10.71
CA MET A 134 27.89 0.04 -11.16
C MET A 134 29.04 0.39 -10.22
N MET A 135 28.91 0.13 -8.91
CA MET A 135 29.98 0.38 -7.92
C MET A 135 31.10 -0.66 -7.93
N ILE A 136 30.91 -1.81 -8.62
CA ILE A 136 31.91 -2.86 -8.73
C ILE A 136 32.53 -2.80 -10.14
N PRO A 137 33.69 -2.14 -10.30
CA PRO A 137 34.35 -1.99 -11.61
C PRO A 137 35.01 -3.29 -12.09
N ASN A 138 35.27 -4.25 -11.20
CA ASN A 138 35.90 -5.52 -11.54
C ASN A 138 34.86 -6.64 -11.73
N GLU A 139 34.76 -7.13 -12.97
CA GLU A 139 33.86 -8.21 -13.39
C GLU A 139 34.04 -9.50 -12.56
N SER A 140 35.28 -9.79 -12.14
CA SER A 140 35.64 -10.94 -11.30
C SER A 140 35.09 -10.86 -9.87
N LEU A 141 35.04 -9.66 -9.27
CA LEU A 141 34.51 -9.43 -7.92
C LEU A 141 32.97 -9.51 -7.89
N ARG A 142 32.32 -9.11 -8.99
CA ARG A 142 30.87 -9.15 -9.16
C ARG A 142 30.35 -10.60 -9.17
N HIS A 143 31.03 -11.49 -9.91
CA HIS A 143 30.74 -12.93 -9.89
C HIS A 143 31.03 -13.60 -8.53
N PHE A 144 32.06 -13.15 -7.82
CA PHE A 144 32.41 -13.71 -6.52
C PHE A 144 31.40 -13.33 -5.43
N MET A 145 30.90 -12.10 -5.44
CA MET A 145 29.89 -11.64 -4.47
C MET A 145 28.51 -12.24 -4.71
N SER A 146 28.07 -12.41 -5.97
CA SER A 146 26.79 -13.08 -6.27
C SER A 146 26.77 -14.53 -5.79
N TYR A 147 27.88 -15.25 -6.00
CA TYR A 147 28.05 -16.62 -5.50
C TYR A 147 28.04 -16.67 -3.96
N ARG A 148 28.69 -15.72 -3.28
CA ARG A 148 28.68 -15.64 -1.81
C ARG A 148 27.29 -15.31 -1.24
N LEU A 149 26.59 -14.33 -1.81
CA LEU A 149 25.25 -13.94 -1.37
C LEU A 149 24.25 -15.08 -1.54
N TRP A 150 24.32 -15.80 -2.67
CA TRP A 150 23.51 -17.01 -2.89
C TRP A 150 23.78 -18.09 -1.83
N LYS A 151 25.06 -18.33 -1.50
CA LYS A 151 25.46 -19.32 -0.50
C LYS A 151 25.09 -18.94 0.94
N TYR A 152 25.03 -17.64 1.25
CA TYR A 152 24.57 -17.14 2.55
C TYR A 152 23.04 -17.20 2.71
N ASN A 153 22.28 -16.88 1.65
CA ASN A 153 20.81 -16.87 1.69
C ASN A 153 20.21 -18.27 1.52
N PHE A 154 20.95 -19.17 0.86
CA PHE A 154 20.59 -20.58 0.68
C PHE A 154 21.78 -21.43 1.14
N PRO A 155 22.02 -21.51 2.46
CA PRO A 155 23.00 -22.46 2.97
C PRO A 155 22.54 -23.84 2.52
N SER A 156 23.38 -24.50 1.73
CA SER A 156 23.14 -25.85 1.25
C SER A 156 23.01 -26.75 2.48
N CYS A 157 21.82 -27.30 2.71
CA CYS A 157 21.63 -28.47 3.57
C CYS A 157 22.33 -29.67 2.93
#